data_AF-A0A662C3F9-F1
#
_entry.id   AF-A0A662C3F9-F1
#
_cell.length_a   1.000
_cell.length_b   1.000
_cell.length_c   1.000
_cell.angle_alpha   90.00
_cell.angle_beta   90.00
_cell.angle_gamma   90.00
#
_symmetry.space_group_name_H-M   'P 1'
#
loop_
_entity.id
_entity.type
_entity.pdbx_description
1 polymer ?
#
loop_
_entity_poly.entity_id
_entity_poly.type
_entity_poly.pdbx_seq_one_letter_code
_entity_poly.pdbx_strand_id
1 'polypeptide(L)'
;MDTIHKIGRRKTAVARIYLSEGKGNITINDRKFENYFTTDTLKYKVLQPLTLTDHQTSFDIKVKVFGGGVTGQAEAIRLAISRAL
;
A
#
# COMPACT_ATOMS: atom_id res chain seq x y z
N MET A 1 -7.80 11.71 -15.51
CA MET A 1 -7.02 10.60 -14.92
C MET A 1 -7.83 10.07 -13.76
N ASP A 2 -8.48 8.93 -13.95
CA ASP A 2 -9.24 8.31 -12.87
C ASP A 2 -8.29 7.88 -11.76
N THR A 3 -8.63 8.26 -10.53
CA THR A 3 -7.87 7.88 -9.34
C THR A 3 -8.78 7.00 -8.49
N ILE A 4 -8.45 5.73 -8.37
CA ILE A 4 -9.23 4.79 -7.55
C ILE A 4 -8.85 5.03 -6.09
N HIS A 5 -9.81 5.47 -5.29
CA HIS A 5 -9.64 5.68 -3.86
C HIS A 5 -10.29 4.54 -3.07
N LYS A 6 -9.51 3.90 -2.19
CA LYS A 6 -9.98 2.85 -1.28
C LYS A 6 -9.34 2.96 0.10
N ILE A 7 -9.96 2.29 1.05
CA ILE A 7 -9.54 2.27 2.45
C ILE A 7 -9.33 0.82 2.88
N GLY A 8 -8.22 0.58 3.58
CA GLY A 8 -7.94 -0.64 4.32
C GLY A 8 -7.81 -0.35 5.81
N ARG A 9 -8.32 -1.26 6.65
CA ARG A 9 -8.26 -1.13 8.11
C ARG A 9 -7.83 -2.46 8.70
N ARG A 10 -6.90 -2.43 9.66
CA ARG A 10 -6.45 -3.62 10.38
C ARG A 10 -6.09 -3.25 11.81
N LYS A 11 -6.68 -3.94 12.79
CA LYS A 11 -6.59 -3.56 14.22
C LYS A 11 -6.95 -2.08 14.37
N THR A 12 -6.04 -1.26 14.91
CA THR A 12 -6.19 0.19 15.07
C THR A 12 -5.58 1.01 13.91
N ALA A 13 -4.99 0.36 12.90
CA ALA A 13 -4.39 1.03 11.76
C ALA A 13 -5.39 1.26 10.62
N VAL A 14 -5.36 2.47 10.05
CA VAL A 14 -6.19 2.90 8.92
C VAL A 14 -5.28 3.37 7.79
N ALA A 15 -5.42 2.75 6.62
CA ALA A 15 -4.71 3.09 5.40
C ALA A 15 -5.69 3.60 4.35
N ARG A 16 -5.44 4.79 3.82
CA ARG A 16 -6.14 5.37 2.68
C ARG A 16 -5.21 5.35 1.48
N ILE A 17 -5.64 4.76 0.37
CA ILE A 17 -4.83 4.66 -0.84
C ILE A 17 -5.48 5.39 -1.99
N TYR A 18 -4.62 5.88 -2.87
CA TYR A 18 -4.95 6.46 -4.16
C TYR A 18 -4.14 5.68 -5.19
N LEU A 19 -4.85 4.93 -6.03
CA LEU A 19 -4.29 4.13 -7.11
C LEU A 19 -4.48 4.89 -8.42
N SER A 20 -3.42 5.00 -9.20
CA SER A 20 -3.42 5.54 -10.56
C SER A 20 -2.58 4.65 -11.46
N GLU A 21 -2.92 4.54 -12.74
CA GLU A 21 -2.07 3.86 -13.72
C GLU A 21 -0.71 4.60 -13.85
N GLY A 22 0.40 3.86 -13.84
CA GLY A 22 1.73 4.44 -13.68
C GLY A 22 2.88 3.46 -13.86
N LYS A 23 4.00 3.72 -13.17
CA LYS A 23 5.29 3.00 -13.33
C LYS A 23 5.65 2.13 -12.13
N GLY A 24 4.74 1.90 -11.19
CA GLY A 24 5.02 1.10 -9.99
C GLY A 24 5.52 1.92 -8.79
N ASN A 25 5.34 3.25 -8.79
CA ASN A 25 5.84 4.08 -7.71
C ASN A 25 4.95 3.98 -6.47
N ILE A 26 5.50 3.44 -5.37
CA ILE A 26 4.80 3.34 -4.08
C ILE A 26 5.35 4.37 -3.10
N THR A 27 4.47 5.23 -2.60
CA THR A 27 4.78 6.25 -1.58
C THR A 27 3.85 6.12 -0.38
N ILE A 28 4.42 6.21 0.83
CA ILE A 28 3.70 6.07 2.09
C ILE A 28 4.02 7.29 2.96
N ASN A 29 3.01 8.07 3.34
CA ASN A 29 3.17 9.28 4.16
C ASN A 29 4.30 10.19 3.64
N ASP A 30 4.32 10.40 2.32
CA ASP A 30 5.32 11.21 1.59
C ASP A 30 6.77 10.69 1.67
N ARG A 31 6.95 9.44 2.12
CA ARG A 31 8.23 8.73 2.12
C ARG A 31 8.19 7.59 1.11
N LYS A 32 9.37 7.21 0.58
CA LYS A 32 9.49 6.02 -0.27
C LYS A 32 9.15 4.77 0.54
N PHE A 33 8.48 3.80 -0.11
CA PHE A 33 8.09 2.52 0.47
C PHE A 33 9.25 1.81 1.22
N GLU A 34 10.42 1.75 0.60
CA GLU A 34 11.62 1.11 1.15
C GLU A 34 12.13 1.78 2.42
N ASN A 35 11.95 3.10 2.55
CA ASN A 35 12.35 3.86 3.73
C ASN A 35 11.33 3.75 4.87
N TYR A 36 10.06 3.44 4.56
CA TYR A 36 9.01 3.32 5.56
C TYR A 36 9.01 1.96 6.25
N PHE A 37 9.15 0.88 5.46
CA PHE A 37 9.25 -0.47 5.97
C PHE A 37 10.69 -0.97 5.88
N THR A 38 11.39 -1.04 7.01
CA THR A 38 12.78 -1.51 7.06
C THR A 38 12.89 -3.03 6.95
N THR A 39 11.90 -3.77 7.46
CA THR A 39 11.90 -5.24 7.48
C THR A 39 11.33 -5.81 6.18
N ASP A 40 12.05 -6.74 5.56
CA ASP A 40 11.64 -7.35 4.29
C ASP A 40 10.35 -8.16 4.39
N THR A 41 10.08 -8.76 5.55
CA THR A 41 8.80 -9.45 5.80
C THR A 41 7.60 -8.50 5.71
N LEU A 42 7.74 -7.24 6.13
CA LEU A 42 6.68 -6.23 6.01
C LEU A 42 6.54 -5.75 4.58
N LYS A 43 7.67 -5.57 3.87
CA LYS A 43 7.65 -5.20 2.44
C LYS A 43 6.93 -6.26 1.62
N TYR A 44 7.26 -7.53 1.85
CA TYR A 44 6.63 -8.66 1.18
C TYR A 44 5.11 -8.67 1.39
N LYS A 45 4.64 -8.47 2.62
CA LYS A 45 3.20 -8.40 2.92
C LYS A 45 2.47 -7.32 2.11
N VAL A 46 3.07 -6.15 1.93
CA VAL A 46 2.44 -5.05 1.18
C VAL A 46 2.43 -5.33 -0.32
N LEU A 47 3.51 -5.93 -0.85
CA LEU A 47 3.65 -6.23 -2.28
C LEU A 47 2.86 -7.46 -2.73
N GLN A 48 2.57 -8.39 -1.81
CA GLN A 48 1.84 -9.63 -2.07
C GLN A 48 0.66 -9.52 -3.06
N PRO A 49 -0.32 -8.59 -2.91
CA PRO A 49 -1.43 -8.47 -3.84
C PRO A 49 -1.02 -8.05 -5.26
N LEU A 50 0.02 -7.22 -5.41
CA LEU A 50 0.54 -6.80 -6.71
C LEU A 50 1.30 -7.94 -7.39
N THR A 51 2.05 -8.72 -6.60
CA THR A 51 2.76 -9.91 -7.10
C THR A 51 1.79 -10.99 -7.57
N LEU A 52 0.69 -11.21 -6.84
CA LEU A 52 -0.29 -12.25 -7.20
C LEU A 52 -1.10 -11.92 -8.46
N THR A 53 -1.17 -10.65 -8.83
CA THR A 53 -1.92 -10.16 -10.00
C THR A 53 -1.01 -9.71 -11.14
N ASP A 54 0.30 -9.95 -11.03
CA ASP A 54 1.34 -9.54 -12.00
C ASP A 54 1.31 -8.05 -12.38
N HIS A 55 0.81 -7.19 -11.48
CA HIS A 55 0.64 -5.74 -11.69
C HIS A 55 1.67 -4.87 -10.96
N GLN A 56 2.85 -5.41 -10.63
CA GLN A 56 3.86 -4.69 -9.85
C GLN A 56 4.33 -3.37 -10.47
N THR A 57 4.35 -3.27 -11.81
CA THR A 57 4.88 -2.10 -12.53
C THR A 57 3.80 -1.23 -13.17
N SER A 58 2.53 -1.65 -13.09
CA SER A 58 1.43 -1.01 -13.83
C SER A 58 0.79 0.17 -13.10
N PHE A 59 0.96 0.26 -11.78
CA PHE A 59 0.22 1.22 -10.95
C PHE A 59 1.12 2.04 -10.03
N ASP A 60 0.88 3.34 -9.98
CA ASP A 60 1.41 4.24 -8.96
C ASP A 60 0.46 4.27 -7.76
N ILE A 61 1.01 4.11 -6.56
CA ILE A 61 0.25 4.00 -5.32
C ILE A 61 0.72 5.08 -4.35
N LYS A 62 -0.21 5.97 -3.97
CA LYS A 62 -0.02 6.91 -2.87
C LYS A 62 -0.83 6.47 -1.67
N VAL A 63 -0.16 6.33 -0.53
CA VAL A 63 -0.77 5.84 0.71
C VAL A 63 -0.62 6.84 1.83
N LYS A 64 -1.72 7.15 2.50
CA LYS A 64 -1.74 7.84 3.80
C LYS A 64 -2.17 6.84 4.85
N VAL A 65 -1.32 6.59 5.84
CA VAL A 65 -1.57 5.61 6.90
C VAL A 65 -1.39 6.24 8.27
N PHE A 66 -2.28 5.92 9.19
CA PHE A 66 -2.24 6.41 10.57
C PHE A 66 -2.78 5.37 11.54
N GLY A 67 -2.36 5.49 12.81
CA GLY A 67 -2.76 4.59 13.90
C GLY A 67 -2.04 3.24 13.91
N GLY A 68 -2.12 2.57 15.07
CA GLY A 68 -1.51 1.26 15.30
C GLY A 68 0.03 1.27 15.24
N GLY A 69 0.61 0.10 14.94
CA GLY A 69 2.05 -0.08 14.72
C GLY A 69 2.36 -0.53 13.29
N VAL A 70 3.64 -0.57 12.94
CA VAL A 70 4.14 -0.87 11.57
C VAL A 70 3.57 -2.16 10.96
N THR A 71 3.41 -3.22 11.75
CA THR A 71 2.81 -4.49 11.31
C THR A 71 1.34 -4.36 10.94
N GLY A 72 0.56 -3.66 11.77
CA GLY A 72 -0.87 -3.41 11.50
C GLY A 72 -1.05 -2.49 10.30
N GLN A 73 -0.16 -1.51 10.13
CA GLN A 73 -0.15 -0.61 8.99
C GLN A 73 0.14 -1.37 7.69
N ALA A 74 1.18 -2.22 7.65
CA ALA A 74 1.48 -3.04 6.47
C ALA A 74 0.27 -3.90 6.03
N GLU A 75 -0.41 -4.54 6.98
CA GLU A 75 -1.61 -5.35 6.68
C GLU A 75 -2.82 -4.50 6.25
N ALA A 76 -2.99 -3.29 6.81
CA ALA A 76 -4.03 -2.36 6.39
C ALA A 76 -3.79 -1.88 4.94
N ILE A 77 -2.54 -1.57 4.59
CA ILE A 77 -2.15 -1.18 3.23
C ILE A 77 -2.39 -2.34 2.26
N ARG A 78 -1.96 -3.55 2.60
CA ARG A 78 -2.21 -4.76 1.81
C ARG A 78 -3.71 -4.91 1.48
N LEU A 79 -4.57 -4.79 2.50
CA LEU A 79 -6.02 -4.89 2.31
C LEU A 79 -6.58 -3.76 1.43
N ALA A 80 -6.02 -2.55 1.55
CA ALA A 80 -6.44 -1.43 0.72
C ALA A 80 -6.09 -1.69 -0.76
N ILE A 81 -4.86 -2.13 -1.05
CA ILE A 81 -4.38 -2.44 -2.40
C ILE A 81 -5.26 -3.50 -3.05
N SER A 82 -5.53 -4.60 -2.34
CA SER A 82 -6.43 -5.67 -2.82
C SER A 82 -7.86 -5.23 -3.12
N ARG A 83 -8.31 -4.09 -2.59
CA ARG A 83 -9.65 -3.53 -2.84
C ARG A 83 -9.68 -2.52 -3.99
N ALA A 84 -8.51 -1.99 -4.36
CA ALA A 84 -8.36 -0.99 -5.41
C ALA A 84 -7.96 -1.60 -6.75
N LEU A 85 -7.23 -2.71 -6.73
CA LEU A 85 -7.22 -3.68 -7.82
C LEU A 85 -8.64 -4.24 -8.01
#